data_AF-A0A3R7V727-F1
#
_entry.id   AF-A0A3R7V727-F1
#
_cell.length_a   1.000
_cell.length_b   1.000
_cell.length_c   1.000
_cell.angle_alpha   90.00
_cell.angle_beta   90.00
_cell.angle_gamma   90.00
#
_symmetry.space_group_name_H-M   'P 1'
#
loop_
_entity.id
_entity.type
_entity.pdbx_description
1 polymer ?
#
loop_
_entity_poly.entity_id
_entity_poly.type
_entity_poly.pdbx_seq_one_letter_code
_entity_poly.pdbx_strand_id
1 'polypeptide(L)'
;MKYLIATFILIFCIIIFALYALKLCPNSENSISAYYNANGAFAGFIQKKDGLIRACEFSTNGTILSCSKWFNDKLLKQGQNEGFSLEDI
;
A
#
# COMPACT_ATOMS: atom_id res chain seq x y z
N MET A 1 -15.87 -36.46 -30.53
CA MET A 1 -15.49 -35.10 -30.94
C MET A 1 -16.27 -33.99 -30.22
N LYS A 2 -17.61 -34.00 -30.18
CA LYS A 2 -18.40 -32.95 -29.50
C LYS A 2 -18.02 -32.71 -28.03
N TYR A 3 -17.84 -33.79 -27.25
CA TYR A 3 -17.40 -33.68 -25.85
C TYR A 3 -15.98 -33.14 -25.68
N LEU A 4 -15.09 -33.42 -26.64
CA LEU A 4 -13.70 -32.95 -26.64
C LEU A 4 -13.62 -31.43 -26.83
N ILE A 5 -14.47 -30.89 -27.70
CA ILE A 5 -14.58 -29.45 -27.96
C ILE A 5 -15.17 -28.75 -26.73
N ALA A 6 -16.22 -29.31 -26.14
CA ALA A 6 -16.84 -28.75 -24.92
C ALA A 6 -15.86 -28.71 -23.73
N THR A 7 -15.06 -29.76 -23.55
CA THR A 7 -14.01 -29.76 -22.51
C THR A 7 -12.93 -28.71 -22.75
N PHE A 8 -12.56 -28.47 -24.01
CA PHE A 8 -11.56 -27.46 -24.34
C PHE A 8 -12.04 -26.04 -24.03
N ILE A 9 -13.31 -25.74 -24.36
CA ILE A 9 -13.94 -24.46 -24.04
C ILE A 9 -14.03 -24.26 -22.52
N LEU A 10 -14.42 -25.30 -21.77
CA LEU A 10 -14.52 -25.23 -20.32
C LEU A 10 -13.15 -24.91 -19.67
N ILE A 11 -12.09 -25.61 -20.08
CA ILE A 11 -10.74 -25.37 -19.58
C ILE A 11 -10.29 -23.94 -19.90
N PHE A 12 -10.56 -23.47 -21.12
CA PHE A 12 -10.22 -22.11 -21.52
C PHE A 12 -10.94 -21.06 -20.66
N CYS A 13 -12.23 -21.24 -20.38
CA CYS A 13 -12.98 -20.36 -19.48
C CYS A 13 -12.43 -20.37 -18.05
N ILE A 14 -12.04 -21.54 -17.53
CA ILE A 14 -11.43 -21.66 -16.20
C ILE A 14 -10.09 -20.92 -16.15
N ILE A 15 -9.26 -21.04 -17.18
CA ILE A 15 -7.96 -20.34 -17.25
C ILE A 15 -8.17 -18.83 -17.30
N ILE A 16 -9.10 -18.33 -18.13
CA ILE A 16 -9.42 -16.90 -18.18
C ILE A 16 -9.90 -16.41 -16.82
N PHE A 17 -10.80 -17.15 -16.18
CA PHE A 17 -11.30 -16.80 -14.86
C PHE A 17 -10.19 -16.77 -13.81
N ALA A 18 -9.31 -17.78 -13.80
CA ALA A 18 -8.16 -17.83 -12.90
C ALA A 18 -7.20 -16.65 -13.11
N LEU A 19 -6.91 -16.29 -14.36
CA LEU A 19 -6.08 -15.13 -14.69
C LEU A 19 -6.73 -13.80 -14.25
N TYR A 20 -8.05 -13.68 -14.41
CA TYR A 20 -8.80 -12.51 -13.97
C TYR A 20 -8.81 -12.40 -12.43
N ALA A 21 -9.01 -13.53 -11.74
CA ALA A 21 -8.93 -13.61 -10.29
C ALA A 21 -7.54 -13.27 -9.76
N LEU A 22 -6.47 -13.72 -10.42
CA LEU A 22 -5.09 -13.36 -10.04
C LEU A 22 -4.84 -11.85 -10.12
N LYS A 23 -5.44 -11.18 -11.11
CA LYS A 23 -5.35 -9.73 -11.30
C LYS A 23 -6.12 -8.94 -10.22
N LEU A 24 -7.14 -9.56 -9.63
CA LEU A 24 -7.96 -8.97 -8.56
C LEU A 24 -7.33 -9.13 -7.19
N CYS A 25 -6.37 -10.04 -7.00
CA CYS A 25 -5.56 -10.05 -5.78
C CYS A 25 -4.75 -8.76 -5.74
N PRO A 26 -5.08 -7.80 -4.87
CA PRO A 26 -4.25 -6.62 -4.72
C PRO A 26 -2.89 -7.12 -4.25
N ASN A 27 -1.87 -6.97 -5.09
CA ASN A 27 -0.49 -7.14 -4.66
C ASN A 27 -0.16 -5.92 -3.79
N SER A 28 -0.70 -5.88 -2.57
CA SER A 28 -0.28 -4.91 -1.57
C SER A 28 1.11 -5.32 -1.16
N GLU A 29 2.11 -4.83 -1.88
CA GLU A 29 3.50 -5.07 -1.53
C GLU A 29 3.79 -4.43 -0.19
N ASN A 30 3.68 -5.27 0.85
CA ASN A 30 4.03 -4.91 2.20
C ASN A 30 5.51 -4.54 2.20
N SER A 31 5.79 -3.28 2.54
CA SER A 31 7.13 -2.72 2.41
C SER A 31 7.41 -1.74 3.54
N ILE A 32 8.70 -1.60 3.85
CA ILE A 32 9.20 -0.62 4.80
C ILE A 32 10.36 0.10 4.11
N SER A 33 10.33 1.43 4.10
CA SER A 33 11.36 2.24 3.44
C SER A 33 11.73 3.42 4.32
N ALA A 34 13.01 3.74 4.43
CA ALA A 34 13.47 4.94 5.13
C ALA A 34 13.14 6.20 4.32
N TYR A 35 12.84 7.30 4.99
CA TYR A 35 12.78 8.63 4.38
C TYR A 35 13.72 9.60 5.07
N TYR A 36 14.15 10.60 4.31
CA TYR A 36 15.15 11.58 4.71
C TYR A 36 14.55 12.97 4.60
N ASN A 37 14.99 13.90 5.45
CA ASN A 37 14.59 15.29 5.36
C ASN A 37 15.32 16.01 4.19
N ALA A 38 14.99 17.28 3.98
CA ALA A 38 15.57 18.10 2.92
C ALA A 38 17.11 18.24 2.99
N ASN A 39 17.70 18.01 4.18
CA ASN A 39 19.14 18.06 4.42
C ASN A 39 19.80 16.67 4.25
N GLY A 40 19.03 15.65 3.84
CA GLY A 40 19.51 14.28 3.69
C GLY A 40 19.69 13.52 5.00
N ALA A 41 19.27 14.08 6.14
CA ALA A 41 19.32 13.37 7.42
C ALA A 41 18.13 12.40 7.55
N PHE A 42 18.37 11.26 8.19
CA PHE A 42 17.34 10.25 8.46
C PHE A 42 16.20 10.88 9.26
N ALA A 43 14.96 10.69 8.79
CA ALA A 43 13.77 11.24 9.43
C ALA A 43 12.82 10.15 9.95
N GLY A 44 12.84 8.95 9.36
CA GLY A 44 12.00 7.84 9.84
C GLY A 44 11.79 6.77 8.78
N PHE A 45 10.71 5.99 8.96
CA PHE A 45 10.28 4.96 8.02
C PHE A 45 8.84 5.16 7.56
N ILE A 46 8.59 4.85 6.29
CA ILE A 46 7.26 4.65 5.73
C ILE A 46 7.00 3.16 5.67
N GLN A 47 5.87 2.73 6.23
CA GLN A 47 5.38 1.36 6.16
C GLN A 47 4.18 1.32 5.23
N LYS A 48 4.17 0.36 4.30
CA LYS A 48 3.02 0.02 3.49
C LYS A 48 2.54 -1.36 3.87
N LYS A 49 1.24 -1.51 4.11
CA LYS A 49 0.62 -2.80 4.42
C LYS A 49 -0.81 -2.82 3.90
N ASP A 50 -1.18 -3.85 3.14
CA ASP A 50 -2.57 -4.07 2.71
C ASP A 50 -3.22 -2.85 2.01
N GLY A 51 -2.44 -2.10 1.22
CA GLY A 51 -2.89 -0.86 0.54
C GLY A 51 -3.00 0.36 1.46
N LEU A 52 -2.53 0.24 2.70
CA LEU A 52 -2.42 1.32 3.67
C LEU A 52 -0.97 1.77 3.82
N ILE A 53 -0.77 3.03 4.16
CA ILE A 53 0.53 3.66 4.41
C ILE A 53 0.50 4.33 5.78
N ARG A 54 1.60 4.25 6.52
CA ARG A 54 1.87 5.10 7.68
C ARG A 54 3.32 5.54 7.69
N ALA A 55 3.59 6.67 8.32
CA ALA A 55 4.92 7.16 8.61
C ALA A 55 5.20 7.00 10.10
N CYS A 56 6.41 6.62 10.45
CA CYS A 56 6.88 6.48 11.82
C CYS A 56 8.23 7.14 12.00
N GLU A 57 8.36 7.89 13.08
CA GLU A 57 9.60 8.50 13.53
C GLU A 57 10.26 7.61 14.57
N PHE A 58 11.59 7.52 14.51
CA PHE A 58 12.39 6.68 15.38
C PHE A 58 13.45 7.52 16.07
N SER A 59 13.75 7.17 17.32
CA SER A 59 14.87 7.73 18.06
C SER A 59 16.19 7.25 17.43
N THR A 60 17.27 7.95 17.76
CA THR A 60 18.63 7.53 17.36
C THR A 60 19.00 6.14 17.90
N ASN A 61 18.30 5.67 18.93
CA ASN A 61 18.49 4.35 19.53
C ASN A 61 17.53 3.29 18.95
N GLY A 62 16.78 3.63 17.89
CA GLY A 62 15.87 2.71 17.20
C GLY A 62 14.51 2.50 17.88
N THR A 63 14.15 3.32 18.87
CA THR A 63 12.82 3.25 19.50
C THR A 63 11.80 4.05 18.69
N ILE A 64 10.59 3.53 18.51
CA ILE A 64 9.51 4.30 17.86
C ILE A 64 9.13 5.48 18.76
N LEU A 65 9.21 6.69 18.22
CA LEU A 65 8.81 7.92 18.92
C LEU A 65 7.35 8.25 18.65
N SER A 66 6.95 8.23 17.38
CA SER A 66 5.62 8.57 16.93
C SER A 66 5.30 7.84 15.63
N CYS A 67 4.02 7.55 15.40
CA CYS A 67 3.54 7.04 14.14
C CYS A 67 2.22 7.71 13.79
N SER A 68 2.04 8.01 12.51
CA SER A 68 0.76 8.43 12.00
C SER A 68 -0.26 7.28 12.01
N LYS A 69 -1.55 7.64 11.88
CA LYS A 69 -2.60 6.66 11.57
C LYS A 69 -2.32 6.03 10.20
N TRP A 70 -2.91 4.86 9.95
CA TRP A 70 -2.88 4.27 8.63
C TRP A 70 -3.77 5.07 7.67
N PHE A 71 -3.26 5.37 6.49
CA PHE A 71 -3.97 6.07 5.42
C PHE A 71 -4.04 5.21 4.17
N ASN A 72 -5.11 5.33 3.40
CA ASN A 72 -5.20 4.65 2.11
C ASN A 72 -4.24 5.31 1.11
N ASP A 73 -3.40 4.52 0.45
CA ASP A 73 -2.36 4.99 -0.49
C ASP A 73 -2.93 5.79 -1.66
N LYS A 74 -4.14 5.46 -2.12
CA LYS A 74 -4.83 6.11 -3.24
C LYS A 74 -5.55 7.40 -2.85
N LEU A 75 -5.75 7.63 -1.55
CA LEU A 75 -6.48 8.81 -1.04
C LEU A 75 -5.54 9.90 -0.52
N LEU A 76 -4.23 9.65 -0.49
CA LEU A 76 -3.22 10.65 -0.12
C LEU A 76 -3.23 11.80 -1.12
N LYS A 77 -3.74 12.95 -0.68
CA LYS A 77 -3.52 14.23 -1.36
C LYS A 77 -2.42 14.98 -0.63
N GLN A 78 -1.42 15.44 -1.37
CA GLN A 78 -0.42 16.36 -0.84
C GLN A 78 -1.15 17.59 -0.25
N GLY A 79 -0.92 17.89 1.03
CA GLY A 79 -1.61 18.98 1.75
C GLY A 79 -2.90 18.60 2.50
N GLN A 80 -3.27 17.31 2.60
CA GLN A 80 -4.46 16.92 3.41
C GLN A 80 -4.30 17.13 4.92
N ASN A 81 -3.06 17.29 5.40
CA ASN A 81 -2.73 17.77 6.73
C ASN A 81 -1.93 19.08 6.60
N GLU A 82 -2.47 20.08 5.91
CA GLU A 82 -2.16 21.45 6.35
C GLU A 82 -2.51 21.46 7.84
N GLY A 83 -1.53 21.73 8.70
CA GLY A 83 -1.68 21.60 10.15
C GLY A 83 -2.94 22.31 10.63
N PHE A 84 -3.46 21.90 11.79
CA PHE A 84 -4.60 22.56 12.45
C PHE A 84 -4.57 24.06 12.19
N SER A 85 -5.67 24.64 11.70
CA SER A 85 -5.70 26.10 11.56
C SER A 85 -5.48 26.68 12.97
N LEU A 86 -4.82 27.84 13.05
CA LEU A 86 -4.56 28.49 14.33
C LEU A 86 -5.85 28.81 15.11
N GLU A 87 -7.01 28.71 14.46
CA GLU A 87 -8.35 28.92 15.02
C GLU A 87 -8.89 27.69 15.76
N ASP A 88 -8.28 26.52 15.57
CA ASP A 88 -8.63 25.24 16.22
C ASP A 88 -7.81 24.95 17.50
N ILE A 89 -6.99 25.91 17.96
CA ILE A 89 -6.21 25.87 19.23
C ILE A 89 -6.83 26.87 20.22
#